data_AF-A0A956U480-F1
#
_entry.id   AF-A0A956U480-F1
#
_cell.length_a   1.000
_cell.length_b   1.000
_cell.length_c   1.000
_cell.angle_alpha   90.00
_cell.angle_beta   90.00
_cell.angle_gamma   90.00
#
_symmetry.space_group_name_H-M   'P 1'
#
loop_
_entity.id
_entity.type
_entity.pdbx_description
1 polymer ?
#
loop_
_entity_poly.entity_id
_entity_poly.type
_entity_poly.pdbx_seq_one_letter_code
_entity_poly.pdbx_strand_id
1 'polypeptide(L)'
;MTTTNPNRDLDFIQTRVRSLLEAEDYAAALIWIDQLAELSLVGDEADNPLKEDAKKALASVIAGSVKQLIVSTMKAANRGRWQKTQIETLRSAVDGLVKLDSQNAGHRILLAECKLLERSLARSTTERSYASAEELNEFLDHLWDISGRANRLIGADQAEVLSPQTRVELSATALNNARYMLHWIFAGALSDWQKARVICEQVKARLLPGLEIYHVRAATASIEKANKALMARNYSQAYSHISAAEKVMRQYTWQH
;
A
#
# COMPACT_ATOMS: atom_id res chain seq x y z
N MET A 1 -30.16 36.08 4.18
CA MET A 1 -30.15 34.62 4.05
C MET A 1 -29.89 34.29 2.60
N THR A 2 -28.63 34.07 2.23
CA THR A 2 -28.25 33.63 0.88
C THR A 2 -28.53 32.13 0.82
N THR A 3 -29.55 31.75 0.05
CA THR A 3 -29.82 30.35 -0.31
C THR A 3 -28.69 29.88 -1.21
N THR A 4 -27.65 29.25 -0.63
CA THR A 4 -26.68 28.47 -1.40
C THR A 4 -27.43 27.36 -2.13
N ASN A 5 -27.19 27.27 -3.44
CA ASN A 5 -27.79 26.23 -4.27
C ASN A 5 -27.15 24.89 -3.89
N PRO A 6 -27.87 23.94 -3.28
CA PRO A 6 -27.29 22.68 -2.78
C PRO A 6 -26.56 21.89 -3.87
N ASN A 7 -27.01 22.00 -5.11
CA ASN A 7 -26.38 21.32 -6.26
C ASN A 7 -25.02 21.93 -6.62
N ARG A 8 -24.85 23.25 -6.42
CA ARG A 8 -23.56 23.93 -6.68
C ARG A 8 -22.52 23.57 -5.62
N ASP A 9 -22.96 23.36 -4.38
CA ASP A 9 -22.09 22.94 -3.29
C ASP A 9 -21.66 21.47 -3.47
N LEU A 10 -22.54 20.61 -3.96
CA LEU A 10 -22.23 19.22 -4.27
C LEU A 10 -21.20 19.08 -5.42
N ASP A 11 -21.43 19.75 -6.56
CA ASP A 11 -20.51 19.73 -7.70
C ASP A 11 -19.11 20.21 -7.29
N PHE A 12 -19.06 21.22 -6.43
CA PHE A 12 -17.81 21.73 -5.85
C PHE A 12 -17.11 20.68 -4.99
N ILE A 13 -17.83 20.02 -4.07
CA ILE A 13 -17.27 18.96 -3.22
C ILE A 13 -16.72 17.81 -4.06
N GLN A 14 -17.49 17.30 -5.03
CA GLN A 14 -17.06 16.19 -5.89
C GLN A 14 -15.82 16.56 -6.72
N THR A 15 -15.78 17.78 -7.26
CA THR A 15 -14.60 18.29 -8.00
C THR A 15 -13.38 18.36 -7.09
N ARG A 16 -13.56 18.82 -5.84
CA ARG A 16 -12.46 18.94 -4.88
C ARG A 16 -11.93 17.57 -4.45
N VAL A 17 -12.81 16.61 -4.18
CA VAL A 17 -12.44 15.21 -3.90
C VAL A 17 -11.61 14.64 -5.04
N ARG A 18 -12.08 14.76 -6.29
CA ARG A 18 -11.36 14.25 -7.46
C ARG A 18 -9.97 14.84 -7.59
N SER A 19 -9.86 16.16 -7.51
CA SER A 19 -8.58 16.86 -7.61
C SER A 19 -7.58 16.44 -6.51
N LEU A 20 -8.05 16.22 -5.28
CA LEU A 20 -7.19 15.79 -4.17
C LEU A 20 -6.77 14.31 -4.30
N LEU A 21 -7.65 13.44 -4.79
CA LEU A 21 -7.32 12.05 -5.10
C LEU A 21 -6.28 11.96 -6.22
N GLU A 22 -6.43 12.76 -7.29
CA GLU A 22 -5.44 12.87 -8.38
C GLU A 22 -4.09 13.39 -7.89
N ALA A 23 -4.11 14.31 -6.92
CA ALA A 23 -2.91 14.82 -6.26
C ALA A 23 -2.32 13.87 -5.19
N GLU A 24 -2.93 12.71 -4.96
CA GLU A 24 -2.62 11.77 -3.87
C GLU A 24 -2.61 12.39 -2.46
N ASP A 25 -3.34 13.49 -2.24
CA ASP A 25 -3.54 14.11 -0.91
C ASP A 25 -4.75 13.52 -0.21
N TYR A 26 -4.57 12.28 0.26
CA TYR A 26 -5.65 11.47 0.82
C TYR A 26 -6.21 12.02 2.14
N ALA A 27 -5.37 12.67 2.96
CA ALA A 27 -5.81 13.26 4.22
C ALA A 27 -6.72 14.46 3.96
N ALA A 28 -6.37 15.33 3.01
CA ALA A 28 -7.25 16.42 2.60
C ALA A 28 -8.50 15.90 1.89
N ALA A 29 -8.38 14.87 1.05
CA ALA A 29 -9.52 14.26 0.37
C ALA A 29 -10.57 13.77 1.36
N LEU A 30 -10.17 13.13 2.47
CA LEU A 30 -11.09 12.63 3.49
C LEU A 30 -11.99 13.71 4.09
N ILE A 31 -11.47 14.91 4.33
CA ILE A 31 -12.27 16.03 4.88
C ILE A 31 -13.46 16.34 3.97
N TRP A 32 -13.25 16.32 2.65
CA TRP A 32 -14.31 16.58 1.66
C TRP A 32 -15.20 15.36 1.44
N ILE A 33 -14.65 14.15 1.54
CA ILE A 33 -15.42 12.91 1.43
C ILE A 33 -16.35 12.75 2.64
N ASP A 34 -15.95 13.16 3.84
CA ASP A 34 -16.81 13.14 5.03
C ASP A 34 -18.03 14.05 4.82
N GLN A 35 -17.83 15.24 4.25
CA GLN A 35 -18.93 16.12 3.87
C GLN A 35 -19.84 15.49 2.81
N LEU A 36 -19.28 14.83 1.80
CA LEU A 36 -20.05 14.09 0.78
C LEU A 36 -20.86 12.94 1.41
N ALA A 37 -20.25 12.20 2.36
CA ALA A 37 -20.87 11.11 3.08
C ALA A 37 -22.02 11.59 3.96
N GLU A 38 -21.85 12.70 4.69
CA GLU A 38 -22.92 13.32 5.49
C GLU A 38 -24.11 13.72 4.62
N LEU A 39 -23.86 14.37 3.48
CA LEU A 39 -24.92 14.72 2.52
C LEU A 39 -25.64 13.48 1.96
N SER A 40 -24.93 12.38 1.78
CA SER A 40 -25.52 11.12 1.30
C SER A 40 -26.45 10.43 2.31
N LEU A 41 -26.31 10.73 3.61
CA LEU A 41 -27.15 10.16 4.68
C LEU A 41 -28.49 10.89 4.86
N VAL A 42 -28.69 12.04 4.21
CA VAL A 42 -29.92 12.85 4.31
C VAL A 42 -31.05 12.29 3.42
N GLY A 43 -30.77 11.35 2.53
CA GLY A 43 -31.77 10.68 1.67
C GLY A 43 -31.89 9.18 1.99
N ASP A 44 -33.10 8.74 2.32
CA ASP A 44 -33.42 7.36 2.78
C ASP A 44 -33.58 6.34 1.62
N GLU A 45 -33.19 6.72 0.41
CA GLU A 45 -33.33 5.85 -0.77
C GLU A 45 -32.19 4.83 -0.84
N ALA A 46 -32.56 3.56 -0.99
CA ALA A 46 -31.63 2.44 -1.11
C ALA A 46 -30.61 2.60 -2.26
N ASP A 47 -30.95 3.39 -3.28
CA ASP A 47 -30.16 3.64 -4.48
C ASP A 47 -29.64 5.10 -4.55
N ASN A 48 -29.30 5.72 -3.41
CA ASN A 48 -28.74 7.07 -3.41
C ASN A 48 -27.37 7.12 -4.14
N PRO A 49 -27.24 7.77 -5.32
CA PRO A 49 -25.99 7.82 -6.08
C PRO A 49 -24.85 8.50 -5.30
N LEU A 50 -25.17 9.44 -4.39
CA LEU A 50 -24.18 10.11 -3.55
C LEU A 50 -23.51 9.16 -2.56
N LYS A 51 -24.28 8.18 -2.08
CA LYS A 51 -23.79 7.15 -1.17
C LYS A 51 -22.79 6.24 -1.88
N GLU A 52 -23.08 5.87 -3.13
CA GLU A 52 -22.16 5.08 -3.97
C GLU A 52 -20.92 5.88 -4.38
N ASP A 53 -21.05 7.16 -4.70
CA ASP A 53 -19.91 8.04 -4.99
C ASP A 53 -19.00 8.20 -3.77
N ALA A 54 -19.57 8.42 -2.57
CA ALA A 54 -18.82 8.50 -1.33
C ALA A 54 -18.09 7.18 -1.01
N LYS A 55 -18.75 6.02 -1.20
CA LYS A 55 -18.12 4.70 -1.05
C LYS A 55 -16.93 4.52 -1.99
N LYS A 56 -17.09 4.85 -3.27
CA LYS A 56 -16.00 4.78 -4.26
C LYS A 56 -14.84 5.69 -3.90
N ALA A 57 -15.13 6.92 -3.47
CA ALA A 57 -14.10 7.87 -3.06
C ALA A 57 -13.31 7.37 -1.82
N LEU A 58 -14.00 6.83 -0.81
CA LEU A 58 -13.36 6.23 0.37
C LEU A 58 -12.50 5.01 0.00
N ALA A 59 -12.99 4.15 -0.87
CA ALA A 59 -12.24 2.99 -1.33
C ALA A 59 -10.99 3.40 -2.14
N SER A 60 -11.04 4.49 -2.91
CA SER A 60 -9.87 5.09 -3.56
C SER A 60 -8.84 5.63 -2.55
N VAL A 61 -9.30 6.29 -1.48
CA VAL A 61 -8.41 6.72 -0.37
C VAL A 61 -7.72 5.51 0.25
N ILE A 62 -8.47 4.43 0.53
CA ILE A 62 -7.93 3.20 1.11
C ILE A 62 -6.86 2.60 0.21
N ALA A 63 -7.15 2.41 -1.09
CA ALA A 63 -6.20 1.86 -2.05
C ALA A 63 -4.94 2.73 -2.17
N GLY A 64 -5.12 4.05 -2.24
CA GLY A 64 -4.04 5.03 -2.33
C GLY A 64 -3.13 5.06 -1.09
N SER A 65 -3.71 5.12 0.11
CA SER A 65 -2.97 5.08 1.37
C SER A 65 -2.22 3.75 1.55
N VAL A 66 -2.82 2.64 1.14
CA VAL A 66 -2.14 1.33 1.18
C VAL A 66 -0.98 1.26 0.20
N LYS A 67 -1.16 1.74 -1.04
CA LYS A 67 -0.06 1.91 -2.02
C LYS A 67 1.09 2.70 -1.40
N GLN A 68 0.79 3.85 -0.81
CA GLN A 68 1.76 4.71 -0.15
C GLN A 68 2.47 3.97 1.01
N LEU A 69 1.74 3.24 1.85
CA LEU A 69 2.30 2.44 2.93
C LEU A 69 3.23 1.33 2.44
N ILE A 70 2.86 0.59 1.40
CA ILE A 70 3.71 -0.42 0.76
C ILE A 70 5.00 0.24 0.26
N VAL A 71 4.88 1.34 -0.48
CA VAL A 71 6.02 2.12 -1.01
C VAL A 71 6.97 2.54 0.11
N SER A 72 6.41 3.03 1.21
CA SER A 72 7.17 3.52 2.34
C SER A 72 7.91 2.41 3.09
N THR A 73 7.25 1.27 3.26
CA THR A 73 7.77 0.11 3.99
C THR A 73 8.89 -0.53 3.20
N MET A 74 8.70 -0.65 1.89
CA MET A 74 9.73 -1.10 0.96
C MET A 74 10.90 -0.11 0.83
N LYS A 75 10.71 1.18 1.18
CA LYS A 75 11.73 2.24 1.14
C LYS A 75 12.70 2.28 2.34
N ALA A 76 12.50 1.45 3.38
CA ALA A 76 13.39 1.18 4.53
C ALA A 76 13.93 2.36 5.37
N ALA A 77 13.75 3.62 4.98
CA ALA A 77 14.27 4.77 5.71
C ALA A 77 13.25 5.32 6.72
N ASN A 78 13.23 4.75 7.93
CA ASN A 78 12.70 5.32 9.18
C ASN A 78 11.49 6.29 9.02
N ARG A 79 10.28 5.74 8.85
CA ARG A 79 9.05 6.49 8.53
C ARG A 79 7.92 6.36 9.56
N GLY A 80 8.21 5.90 10.78
CA GLY A 80 7.17 5.55 11.77
C GLY A 80 6.09 6.63 11.95
N ARG A 81 6.45 7.93 11.97
CA ARG A 81 5.47 9.03 12.05
C ARG A 81 4.59 9.13 10.80
N TRP A 82 5.18 9.06 9.61
CA TRP A 82 4.45 9.14 8.35
C TRP A 82 3.57 7.91 8.12
N GLN A 83 4.09 6.71 8.43
CA GLN A 83 3.32 5.46 8.38
C GLN A 83 2.14 5.51 9.34
N LYS A 84 2.34 6.06 10.55
CA LYS A 84 1.26 6.27 11.52
C LYS A 84 0.16 7.16 10.94
N THR A 85 0.52 8.32 10.41
CA THR A 85 -0.46 9.22 9.77
C THR A 85 -1.20 8.53 8.63
N GLN A 86 -0.52 7.75 7.78
CA GLN A 86 -1.17 7.02 6.69
C GLN A 86 -2.10 5.91 7.18
N ILE A 87 -1.74 5.20 8.25
CA ILE A 87 -2.63 4.21 8.88
C ILE A 87 -3.85 4.89 9.52
N GLU A 88 -3.68 6.06 10.13
CA GLU A 88 -4.79 6.85 10.67
C GLU A 88 -5.75 7.32 9.55
N THR A 89 -5.22 7.80 8.43
CA THR A 89 -5.98 8.14 7.21
C THR A 89 -6.73 6.90 6.70
N LEU A 90 -6.04 5.78 6.54
CA LEU A 90 -6.61 4.51 6.11
C LEU A 90 -7.76 4.05 7.02
N ARG A 91 -7.56 4.07 8.35
CA ARG A 91 -8.60 3.68 9.31
C ARG A 91 -9.81 4.60 9.20
N SER A 92 -9.58 5.91 9.13
CA SER A 92 -10.65 6.91 9.04
C SER A 92 -11.50 6.70 7.78
N ALA A 93 -10.85 6.37 6.66
CA ALA A 93 -11.54 6.02 5.43
C ALA A 93 -12.41 4.75 5.57
N VAL A 94 -11.88 3.71 6.22
CA VAL A 94 -12.62 2.46 6.46
C VAL A 94 -13.77 2.66 7.45
N ASP A 95 -13.58 3.47 8.49
CA ASP A 95 -14.65 3.85 9.43
C ASP A 95 -15.78 4.59 8.68
N GLY A 96 -15.44 5.47 7.74
CA GLY A 96 -16.39 6.10 6.83
C GLY A 96 -17.20 5.10 6.01
N LEU A 97 -16.55 4.06 5.44
CA LEU A 97 -17.25 3.01 4.68
C LEU A 97 -18.22 2.22 5.56
N VAL A 98 -17.80 1.87 6.77
CA VAL A 98 -18.65 1.14 7.73
C VAL A 98 -19.84 1.99 8.16
N LYS A 99 -19.69 3.31 8.30
CA LYS A 99 -20.82 4.20 8.60
C LYS A 99 -21.83 4.24 7.45
N LEU A 100 -21.36 4.33 6.21
CA LEU A 100 -22.23 4.35 5.03
C LEU A 100 -22.93 3.01 4.79
N ASP A 101 -22.28 1.89 5.12
CA ASP A 101 -22.83 0.56 4.91
C ASP A 101 -22.37 -0.40 6.00
N SER A 102 -23.07 -0.32 7.14
CA SER A 102 -22.73 -1.06 8.36
C SER A 102 -23.04 -2.55 8.28
N GLN A 103 -23.93 -2.96 7.37
CA GLN A 103 -24.35 -4.35 7.19
C GLN A 103 -23.34 -5.16 6.35
N ASN A 104 -22.52 -4.49 5.54
CA ASN A 104 -21.51 -5.13 4.72
C ASN A 104 -20.37 -5.75 5.55
N ALA A 105 -20.32 -7.08 5.55
CA ALA A 105 -19.29 -7.84 6.26
C ALA A 105 -17.86 -7.53 5.76
N GLY A 106 -17.72 -7.21 4.47
CA GLY A 106 -16.43 -6.84 3.87
C GLY A 106 -15.84 -5.57 4.47
N HIS A 107 -16.66 -4.54 4.73
CA HIS A 107 -16.22 -3.31 5.38
C HIS A 107 -15.76 -3.54 6.82
N ARG A 108 -16.47 -4.41 7.56
CA ARG A 108 -16.08 -4.76 8.94
C ARG A 108 -14.78 -5.56 9.00
N ILE A 109 -14.54 -6.45 8.03
CA ILE A 109 -13.27 -7.18 7.90
C ILE A 109 -12.12 -6.23 7.61
N LEU A 110 -12.30 -5.30 6.66
CA LEU A 110 -11.32 -4.24 6.37
C LEU A 110 -10.95 -3.43 7.63
N LEU A 111 -11.95 -3.11 8.47
CA LEU A 111 -11.71 -2.38 9.71
C LEU A 111 -10.88 -3.20 10.70
N ALA A 112 -11.14 -4.51 10.79
CA ALA A 112 -10.36 -5.40 11.63
C ALA A 112 -8.89 -5.51 11.14
N GLU A 113 -8.68 -5.63 9.83
CA GLU A 113 -7.34 -5.64 9.21
C GLU A 113 -6.58 -4.33 9.48
N CYS A 114 -7.24 -3.16 9.39
CA CYS A 114 -6.63 -1.87 9.74
C CYS A 114 -6.20 -1.78 11.21
N LYS A 115 -7.03 -2.30 12.13
CA LYS A 115 -6.69 -2.36 13.56
C LYS A 115 -5.51 -3.29 13.84
N LEU A 116 -5.35 -4.37 13.06
CA LEU A 116 -4.16 -5.23 13.14
C LEU A 116 -2.91 -4.48 12.69
N LEU A 117 -2.99 -3.70 11.60
CA LEU A 117 -1.88 -2.85 11.15
C LEU A 117 -1.47 -1.81 12.19
N GLU A 118 -2.43 -1.12 12.83
CA GLU A 118 -2.14 -0.16 13.91
C GLU A 118 -1.36 -0.81 15.05
N ARG A 119 -1.77 -2.01 15.48
CA ARG A 119 -1.09 -2.76 16.54
C ARG A 119 0.32 -3.20 16.12
N SER A 120 0.49 -3.63 14.89
CA SER A 120 1.79 -4.02 14.35
C SER A 120 2.74 -2.81 14.23
N LEU A 121 2.25 -1.65 13.78
CA LEU A 121 3.05 -0.42 13.74
C LEU A 121 3.39 0.11 15.15
N ALA A 122 2.46 0.02 16.10
CA ALA A 122 2.72 0.43 17.48
C ALA A 122 3.87 -0.37 18.09
N ARG A 123 3.90 -1.69 17.87
CA ARG A 123 5.00 -2.58 18.29
C ARG A 123 6.33 -2.20 17.63
N SER A 124 6.34 -1.99 16.32
CA SER A 124 7.57 -1.67 15.57
C SER A 124 8.13 -0.26 15.85
N THR A 125 7.27 0.71 16.20
CA THR A 125 7.70 2.08 16.52
C THR A 125 8.31 2.18 17.92
N THR A 126 7.86 1.38 18.88
CA THR A 126 8.52 1.25 20.19
C THR A 126 9.86 0.52 20.12
N GLU A 127 10.01 -0.44 19.20
CA GLU A 127 11.23 -1.26 19.06
C GLU A 127 12.23 -0.75 18.00
N ARG A 128 11.97 0.41 17.39
CA ARG A 128 12.74 1.00 16.28
C ARG A 128 12.85 0.14 15.01
N SER A 129 12.25 -1.06 14.94
CA SER A 129 12.12 -1.89 13.74
C SER A 129 11.14 -3.07 13.97
N TYR A 130 10.83 -3.85 12.94
CA TYR A 130 10.16 -5.15 13.07
C TYR A 130 11.06 -6.16 13.80
N ALA A 131 10.52 -6.92 14.75
CA ALA A 131 11.28 -7.84 15.60
C ALA A 131 11.61 -9.15 14.88
N SER A 132 10.76 -9.57 13.93
CA SER A 132 10.91 -10.81 13.16
C SER A 132 10.63 -10.60 11.65
N ALA A 133 11.05 -11.56 10.82
CA ALA A 133 10.79 -11.53 9.38
C ALA A 133 9.34 -11.90 9.10
N GLU A 134 8.81 -12.76 9.96
CA GLU A 134 7.40 -13.12 10.06
C GLU A 134 6.56 -11.86 10.31
N GLU A 135 6.92 -11.00 11.26
CA GLU A 135 6.20 -9.74 11.52
C GLU A 135 6.23 -8.75 10.33
N LEU A 136 7.39 -8.62 9.67
CA LEU A 136 7.48 -7.79 8.46
C LEU A 136 6.62 -8.37 7.33
N ASN A 137 6.63 -9.70 7.16
CA ASN A 137 5.84 -10.38 6.15
C ASN A 137 4.34 -10.25 6.42
N GLU A 138 3.90 -10.47 7.67
CA GLU A 138 2.52 -10.30 8.12
C GLU A 138 2.04 -8.86 7.90
N PHE A 139 2.87 -7.86 8.23
CA PHE A 139 2.53 -6.45 8.00
C PHE A 139 2.31 -6.16 6.51
N LEU A 140 3.18 -6.68 5.64
CA LEU A 140 3.04 -6.53 4.19
C LEU A 140 1.84 -7.30 3.65
N ASP A 141 1.59 -8.53 4.11
CA ASP A 141 0.44 -9.32 3.69
C ASP A 141 -0.89 -8.65 4.07
N HIS A 142 -0.99 -8.09 5.29
CA HIS A 142 -2.16 -7.30 5.68
C HIS A 142 -2.37 -6.07 4.78
N LEU A 143 -1.31 -5.36 4.40
CA LEU A 143 -1.43 -4.25 3.45
C LEU A 143 -1.95 -4.75 2.09
N TRP A 144 -1.42 -5.86 1.58
CA TRP A 144 -1.88 -6.42 0.30
C TRP A 144 -3.34 -6.89 0.35
N ASP A 145 -3.77 -7.49 1.47
CA ASP A 145 -5.15 -7.95 1.64
C ASP A 145 -6.15 -6.79 1.67
N ILE A 146 -5.84 -5.74 2.44
CA ILE A 146 -6.65 -4.51 2.47
C ILE A 146 -6.75 -3.91 1.08
N SER A 147 -5.62 -3.85 0.37
CA SER A 147 -5.58 -3.32 -1.00
C SER A 147 -6.47 -4.11 -1.95
N GLY A 148 -6.33 -5.44 -1.96
CA GLY A 148 -7.12 -6.30 -2.84
C GLY A 148 -8.62 -6.30 -2.50
N ARG A 149 -8.99 -6.02 -1.25
CA ARG A 149 -10.39 -5.81 -0.86
C ARG A 149 -10.90 -4.43 -1.29
N ALA A 150 -10.13 -3.37 -1.09
CA ALA A 150 -10.50 -2.01 -1.48
C ALA A 150 -10.69 -1.88 -2.99
N ASN A 151 -9.80 -2.48 -3.79
CA ASN A 151 -9.91 -2.48 -5.25
C ASN A 151 -11.21 -3.16 -5.73
N ARG A 152 -11.59 -4.27 -5.10
CA ARG A 152 -12.87 -4.95 -5.41
C ARG A 152 -14.08 -4.06 -5.12
N LEU A 153 -14.00 -3.15 -4.14
CA LEU A 153 -15.10 -2.21 -3.84
C LEU A 153 -15.26 -1.14 -4.93
N ILE A 154 -14.19 -0.75 -5.63
CA ILE A 154 -14.25 0.19 -6.75
C ILE A 154 -14.41 -0.50 -8.12
N GLY A 155 -14.58 -1.83 -8.14
CA GLY A 155 -14.66 -2.60 -9.38
C GLY A 155 -13.34 -2.68 -10.16
N ALA A 156 -12.21 -2.34 -9.52
CA ALA A 156 -10.88 -2.50 -10.10
C ALA A 156 -10.39 -3.94 -9.92
N ASP A 157 -9.69 -4.46 -10.92
CA ASP A 157 -9.03 -5.76 -10.81
C ASP A 157 -8.02 -5.75 -9.64
N GLN A 158 -7.91 -6.87 -8.93
CA GLN A 158 -6.86 -7.07 -7.92
C GLN A 158 -5.45 -6.85 -8.50
N ALA A 159 -5.28 -7.06 -9.80
CA ALA A 159 -4.01 -6.84 -10.49
C ALA A 159 -3.56 -5.36 -10.56
N GLU A 160 -4.47 -4.39 -10.37
CA GLU A 160 -4.22 -2.97 -10.59
C GLU A 160 -4.14 -2.13 -9.29
N VAL A 161 -3.52 -2.66 -8.23
CA VAL A 161 -3.17 -1.83 -7.05
C VAL A 161 -2.11 -0.77 -7.41
N LEU A 162 -1.19 -1.17 -8.29
CA LEU A 162 -0.04 -0.39 -8.69
C LEU A 162 0.07 -0.51 -10.20
N SER A 163 0.26 0.62 -10.89
CA SER A 163 0.55 0.57 -12.32
C SER A 163 1.81 -0.26 -12.58
N PRO A 164 1.95 -0.89 -13.77
CA PRO A 164 3.15 -1.63 -14.13
C PRO A 164 4.45 -0.86 -13.85
N GLN A 165 4.48 0.43 -14.18
CA GLN A 165 5.62 1.31 -13.93
C GLN A 165 5.90 1.48 -12.43
N THR A 166 4.87 1.76 -11.62
CA THR A 166 5.03 1.85 -10.16
C THR A 166 5.51 0.53 -9.56
N ARG A 167 5.03 -0.62 -10.05
CA ARG A 167 5.49 -1.94 -9.60
C ARG A 167 6.97 -2.15 -9.89
N VAL A 168 7.45 -1.70 -11.04
CA VAL A 168 8.86 -1.80 -11.41
C VAL A 168 9.74 -0.89 -10.56
N GLU A 169 9.35 0.37 -10.38
CA GLU A 169 10.04 1.33 -9.50
C GLU A 169 10.15 0.83 -8.06
N LEU A 170 9.05 0.27 -7.56
CA LEU A 170 9.00 -0.28 -6.22
C LEU A 170 9.86 -1.51 -6.08
N SER A 171 9.86 -2.39 -7.08
CA SER A 171 10.73 -3.56 -7.11
C SER A 171 12.19 -3.15 -7.07
N ALA A 172 12.61 -2.19 -7.92
CA ALA A 172 13.98 -1.69 -7.92
C ALA A 172 14.38 -1.10 -6.56
N THR A 173 13.49 -0.29 -5.97
CA THR A 173 13.72 0.33 -4.66
C THR A 173 13.80 -0.69 -3.54
N ALA A 174 12.90 -1.66 -3.52
CA ALA A 174 12.86 -2.75 -2.56
C ALA A 174 14.12 -3.60 -2.64
N LEU A 175 14.55 -3.98 -3.85
CA LEU A 175 15.78 -4.74 -4.08
C LEU A 175 17.03 -3.96 -3.66
N ASN A 176 17.09 -2.67 -3.95
CA ASN A 176 18.16 -1.80 -3.48
C ASN A 176 18.23 -1.78 -1.94
N ASN A 177 17.07 -1.74 -1.27
CA ASN A 177 17.02 -1.76 0.19
C ASN A 177 17.37 -3.13 0.78
N ALA A 178 16.92 -4.23 0.15
CA ALA A 178 17.38 -5.56 0.50
C ALA A 178 18.91 -5.67 0.37
N ARG A 179 19.50 -5.06 -0.67
CA ARG A 179 20.95 -4.96 -0.86
C ARG A 179 21.63 -4.13 0.23
N TYR A 180 21.07 -2.99 0.60
CA TYR A 180 21.58 -2.16 1.70
C TYR A 180 21.47 -2.86 3.06
N MET A 181 20.40 -3.61 3.32
CA MET A 181 20.25 -4.40 4.54
C MET A 181 21.37 -5.43 4.69
N LEU A 182 21.86 -6.01 3.60
CA LEU A 182 23.02 -6.90 3.66
C LEU A 182 24.33 -6.17 4.04
N HIS A 183 24.46 -4.87 3.79
CA HIS A 183 25.67 -4.09 4.08
C HIS A 183 25.86 -3.73 5.55
N TRP A 184 24.79 -3.72 6.33
CA TRP A 184 24.86 -3.38 7.75
C TRP A 184 24.69 -4.67 8.56
N ILE A 185 25.70 -5.06 9.31
CA ILE A 185 25.60 -6.17 10.25
C ILE A 185 25.18 -5.55 11.59
N PHE A 186 23.90 -5.23 11.76
CA PHE A 186 23.41 -4.86 13.08
C PHE A 186 23.11 -6.12 13.91
N ALA A 187 23.68 -6.18 15.10
CA ALA A 187 23.30 -7.13 16.14
C ALA A 187 21.96 -6.69 16.76
N GLY A 188 20.88 -6.81 16.00
CA GLY A 188 19.50 -6.77 16.49
C GLY A 188 18.86 -8.16 16.45
N ALA A 189 17.67 -8.30 17.05
CA ALA A 189 16.95 -9.58 17.18
C ALA A 189 16.61 -10.24 15.83
N LEU A 190 16.65 -9.48 14.73
CA LEU A 190 16.56 -10.00 13.38
C LEU A 190 17.84 -9.77 12.59
N SER A 191 18.37 -10.85 12.00
CA SER A 191 19.44 -10.70 11.01
C SER A 191 18.90 -9.97 9.78
N ASP A 192 19.61 -8.93 9.32
CA ASP A 192 19.21 -8.15 8.15
C ASP A 192 19.08 -9.00 6.86
N TRP A 193 19.65 -10.21 6.89
CA TRP A 193 19.45 -11.30 5.95
C TRP A 193 18.00 -11.76 5.80
N GLN A 194 17.28 -11.91 6.91
CA GLN A 194 15.90 -12.37 6.91
C GLN A 194 14.98 -11.28 6.34
N LYS A 195 15.25 -9.99 6.62
CA LYS A 195 14.51 -8.87 5.98
C LYS A 195 14.75 -8.85 4.48
N ALA A 196 16.01 -8.97 4.05
CA ALA A 196 16.35 -9.00 2.63
C ALA A 196 15.63 -10.14 1.91
N ARG A 197 15.49 -11.31 2.54
CA ARG A 197 14.74 -12.45 2.00
C ARG A 197 13.25 -12.16 1.87
N VAL A 198 12.61 -11.67 2.94
CA VAL A 198 11.18 -11.30 2.90
C VAL A 198 10.91 -10.28 1.80
N ILE A 199 11.75 -9.25 1.68
CA ILE A 199 11.61 -8.25 0.62
C ILE A 199 11.71 -8.90 -0.77
N CYS A 200 12.71 -9.76 -0.99
CA CYS A 200 12.89 -10.46 -2.26
C CYS A 200 11.69 -11.37 -2.60
N GLU A 201 11.17 -12.11 -1.62
CA GLU A 201 9.98 -12.95 -1.76
C GLU A 201 8.74 -12.12 -2.10
N GLN A 202 8.54 -10.99 -1.43
CA GLN A 202 7.42 -10.09 -1.68
C GLN A 202 7.49 -9.42 -3.06
N VAL A 203 8.68 -9.00 -3.51
CA VAL A 203 8.88 -8.50 -4.89
C VAL A 203 8.45 -9.56 -5.90
N LYS A 204 8.96 -10.79 -5.76
CA LYS A 204 8.62 -11.90 -6.67
C LYS A 204 7.14 -12.26 -6.64
N ALA A 205 6.53 -12.33 -5.46
CA ALA A 205 5.17 -12.84 -5.28
C ALA A 205 4.09 -11.80 -5.61
N ARG A 206 4.37 -10.51 -5.47
CA ARG A 206 3.33 -9.45 -5.56
C ARG A 206 3.65 -8.38 -6.61
N LEU A 207 4.91 -7.98 -6.76
CA LEU A 207 5.26 -6.88 -7.67
C LEU A 207 5.57 -7.32 -9.10
N LEU A 208 6.04 -8.54 -9.31
CA LEU A 208 6.40 -9.05 -10.64
C LEU A 208 5.30 -9.80 -11.42
N PRO A 209 4.33 -10.50 -10.80
CA PRO A 209 3.37 -11.30 -11.56
C PRO A 209 2.50 -10.48 -12.52
N GLY A 210 2.26 -10.98 -13.73
CA GLY A 210 1.44 -10.29 -14.73
C GLY A 210 2.14 -9.12 -15.44
N LEU A 211 3.41 -8.84 -15.13
CA LEU A 211 4.22 -7.95 -15.96
C LEU A 211 4.80 -8.76 -17.13
N GLU A 212 4.23 -8.62 -18.33
CA GLU A 212 4.67 -9.31 -19.56
C GLU A 212 5.92 -8.65 -20.17
N ILE A 213 7.04 -8.71 -19.46
CA ILE A 213 8.26 -8.02 -19.88
C ILE A 213 9.43 -8.99 -19.75
N TYR A 214 10.24 -9.12 -20.80
CA TYR A 214 11.45 -9.95 -20.80
C TYR A 214 12.36 -9.62 -19.59
N HIS A 215 12.46 -8.33 -19.23
CA HIS A 215 13.19 -7.85 -18.06
C HIS A 215 12.65 -8.40 -16.73
N VAL A 216 11.34 -8.63 -16.61
CA VAL A 216 10.74 -9.21 -15.40
C VAL A 216 11.13 -10.67 -15.21
N ARG A 217 11.25 -11.45 -16.29
CA ARG A 217 11.74 -12.84 -16.21
C ARG A 217 13.19 -12.90 -15.71
N ALA A 218 14.05 -12.02 -16.23
CA ALA A 218 15.45 -11.93 -15.82
C ALA A 218 15.60 -11.46 -14.35
N ALA A 219 14.79 -10.49 -13.93
CA ALA A 219 14.73 -10.04 -12.54
C ALA A 219 14.23 -11.16 -11.61
N THR A 220 13.16 -11.86 -11.99
CA THR A 220 12.61 -13.00 -11.22
C THR A 220 13.64 -14.10 -11.02
N ALA A 221 14.33 -14.52 -12.09
CA ALA A 221 15.37 -15.54 -11.99
C ALA A 221 16.55 -15.09 -11.10
N SER A 222 16.90 -13.80 -11.13
CA SER A 222 17.94 -13.24 -10.28
C SER A 222 17.50 -13.21 -8.81
N ILE A 223 16.24 -12.88 -8.53
CA ILE A 223 15.65 -12.93 -7.18
C ILE A 223 15.63 -14.37 -6.64
N GLU A 224 15.31 -15.36 -7.46
CA GLU A 224 15.34 -16.77 -7.04
C GLU A 224 16.75 -17.23 -6.66
N LYS A 225 17.77 -16.82 -7.43
CA LYS A 225 19.17 -17.08 -7.09
C LYS A 225 19.59 -16.36 -5.82
N ALA A 226 19.15 -15.10 -5.64
CA ALA A 226 19.37 -14.36 -4.39
C ALA A 226 18.77 -15.09 -3.19
N ASN A 227 17.51 -15.54 -3.27
CA ASN A 227 16.85 -16.29 -2.19
C ASN A 227 17.59 -17.57 -1.83
N LYS A 228 18.04 -18.34 -2.83
CA LYS A 228 18.88 -19.53 -2.59
C LYS A 228 20.19 -19.17 -1.86
N ALA A 229 20.86 -18.10 -2.27
CA ALA A 229 22.09 -17.64 -1.62
C ALA A 229 21.84 -17.12 -0.19
N LEU A 230 20.74 -16.41 0.05
CA LEU A 230 20.32 -15.96 1.39
C LEU A 230 20.05 -17.15 2.32
N MET A 231 19.35 -18.18 1.84
CA MET A 231 19.13 -19.43 2.61
C MET A 231 20.44 -20.16 2.93
N ALA A 232 21.38 -20.16 1.99
CA ALA A 232 22.72 -20.73 2.17
C ALA A 232 23.68 -19.81 2.97
N ARG A 233 23.21 -18.64 3.44
CA ARG A 233 24.02 -17.61 4.11
C ARG A 233 25.26 -17.17 3.31
N ASN A 234 25.16 -17.18 1.97
CA ASN A 234 26.22 -16.73 1.06
C ASN A 234 26.02 -15.26 0.67
N TYR A 235 26.73 -14.38 1.37
CA TYR A 235 26.53 -12.92 1.30
C TYR A 235 26.86 -12.37 -0.07
N SER A 236 28.04 -12.72 -0.59
CA SER A 236 28.55 -12.18 -1.84
C SER A 236 27.65 -12.57 -3.02
N GLN A 237 27.18 -13.82 -3.05
CA GLN A 237 26.25 -14.29 -4.07
C GLN A 237 24.87 -13.64 -3.92
N ALA A 238 24.31 -13.57 -2.71
CA ALA A 238 23.04 -12.91 -2.47
C ALA A 238 23.09 -11.44 -2.92
N TYR A 239 24.13 -10.72 -2.52
CA TYR A 239 24.36 -9.34 -2.90
C TYR A 239 24.45 -9.17 -4.42
N SER A 240 25.25 -10.01 -5.10
CA SER A 240 25.42 -9.97 -6.55
C SER A 240 24.10 -10.20 -7.29
N HIS A 241 23.32 -11.19 -6.86
CA HIS A 241 22.04 -11.53 -7.47
C HIS A 241 20.96 -10.47 -7.21
N ILE A 242 20.90 -9.89 -6.02
CA ILE A 242 20.00 -8.76 -5.72
C ILE A 242 20.38 -7.54 -6.56
N SER A 243 21.68 -7.23 -6.69
CA SER A 243 22.17 -6.12 -7.52
C SER A 243 21.83 -6.32 -9.00
N ALA A 244 21.93 -7.55 -9.50
CA ALA A 244 21.54 -7.89 -10.87
C ALA A 244 20.04 -7.69 -11.09
N ALA A 245 19.20 -8.15 -10.16
CA ALA A 245 17.75 -7.92 -10.21
C ALA A 245 17.41 -6.42 -10.17
N GLU A 246 18.01 -5.67 -9.24
CA GLU A 246 17.84 -4.21 -9.14
C GLU A 246 18.17 -3.51 -10.46
N LYS A 247 19.33 -3.84 -11.04
CA LYS A 247 19.80 -3.23 -12.29
C LYS A 247 18.82 -3.45 -13.43
N VAL A 248 18.30 -4.66 -13.57
CA VAL A 248 17.31 -4.99 -14.61
C VAL A 248 16.02 -4.18 -14.41
N MET A 249 15.53 -4.07 -13.17
CA MET A 249 14.33 -3.28 -12.88
C MET A 249 14.55 -1.78 -13.11
N ARG A 250 15.74 -1.26 -12.78
CA ARG A 250 16.09 0.14 -13.08
C ARG A 250 16.17 0.38 -14.57
N GLN A 251 16.83 -0.47 -15.34
CA GLN A 251 16.97 -0.28 -16.80
C GLN A 251 15.62 -0.10 -17.50
N TYR A 252 14.59 -0.82 -17.05
CA TYR A 252 13.23 -0.64 -17.56
C TYR A 252 12.66 0.75 -17.26
N THR A 253 12.93 1.30 -16.06
CA THR A 253 12.43 2.62 -15.65
C THR A 253 13.05 3.79 -16.43
N TRP A 254 14.19 3.60 -17.08
CA TRP A 254 14.83 4.65 -17.90
C TRP A 254 14.37 4.62 -19.36
N GLN A 255 13.72 3.54 -19.79
CA GLN A 255 13.28 3.34 -21.17
C GLN A 255 11.80 3.70 -21.39
N HIS A 256 11.05 3.91 -20.29
CA HIS A 256 9.62 4.18 -20.26
C HIS A 256 9.29 5.15 -19.13
#